data_AF-A0A817XVF0-F1
#
_entry.id   AF-A0A817XVF0-F1
#
_cell.length_a   1.000
_cell.length_b   1.000
_cell.length_c   1.000
_cell.angle_alpha   90.00
_cell.angle_beta   90.00
_cell.angle_gamma   90.00
#
_symmetry.space_group_name_H-M   'P 1'
#
loop_
_entity.id
_entity.type
_entity.pdbx_description
1 polymer ?
#
loop_
_entity_poly.entity_id
_entity_poly.type
_entity_poly.pdbx_seq_one_letter_code
_entity_poly.pdbx_strand_id
1 'polypeptide(L)'
;MDTTGSMGPYIDMAKEIAIGIVNAHQSLEYKLSSYILSPFNDPTNGLLMISLHPLNFTNKINKLIPYDGGDTPKLYYHRILGALKAVK
;
A
#
# COMPACT_ATOMS: atom_id res chain seq x y z
N MET A 1 2.84 -3.61 -0.27
CA MET A 1 1.68 -4.42 0.11
C MET A 1 1.57 -5.55 -0.88
N ASP A 2 1.71 -6.77 -0.41
CA ASP A 2 1.50 -7.96 -1.23
C ASP A 2 0.01 -8.10 -1.54
N THR A 3 -0.37 -8.20 -2.81
CA THR A 3 -1.75 -8.34 -3.27
C THR A 3 -2.08 -9.72 -3.83
N THR A 4 -1.23 -10.74 -3.59
CA THR A 4 -1.53 -12.12 -3.98
C THR A 4 -2.82 -12.61 -3.32
N GLY A 5 -3.54 -13.53 -3.98
CA GLY A 5 -4.80 -14.11 -3.53
C GLY A 5 -4.74 -14.67 -2.10
N SER A 6 -3.66 -15.33 -1.74
CA SER A 6 -3.40 -15.86 -0.38
C SER A 6 -3.32 -14.78 0.71
N MET A 7 -3.10 -13.52 0.34
CA MET A 7 -3.04 -12.40 1.27
C MET A 7 -4.41 -11.77 1.53
N GLY A 8 -5.49 -12.21 0.86
CA GLY A 8 -6.83 -11.59 0.94
C GLY A 8 -7.29 -11.20 2.35
N PRO A 9 -7.36 -12.12 3.32
CA PRO A 9 -7.76 -11.78 4.69
C PRO A 9 -6.85 -10.73 5.36
N TYR A 10 -5.56 -10.75 5.04
CA TYR A 10 -4.58 -9.81 5.57
C TYR A 10 -4.62 -8.46 4.84
N ILE A 11 -5.04 -8.43 3.58
CA ILE A 11 -5.21 -7.20 2.80
C ILE A 11 -6.31 -6.33 3.43
N ASP A 12 -7.43 -6.93 3.80
CA ASP A 12 -8.54 -6.19 4.39
C ASP A 12 -8.18 -5.65 5.78
N MET A 13 -7.53 -6.46 6.61
CA MET A 13 -6.99 -6.00 7.90
C MET A 13 -5.98 -4.85 7.72
N ALA A 14 -5.07 -4.95 6.75
CA ALA A 14 -4.09 -3.90 6.50
C ALA A 14 -4.73 -2.60 5.99
N LYS A 15 -5.81 -2.67 5.18
CA LYS A 15 -6.59 -1.49 4.78
C LYS A 15 -7.20 -0.80 6.00
N GLU A 16 -7.87 -1.57 6.86
CA GLU A 16 -8.52 -1.05 8.05
C GLU A 16 -7.52 -0.35 8.98
N ILE A 17 -6.38 -0.99 9.26
CA ILE A 17 -5.33 -0.42 10.09
C ILE A 17 -4.78 0.87 9.46
N ALA A 18 -4.43 0.85 8.18
CA ALA A 18 -3.86 2.00 7.50
C ALA A 18 -4.82 3.20 7.46
N ILE A 19 -6.10 2.96 7.20
CA ILE A 19 -7.15 3.99 7.22
C ILE A 19 -7.38 4.49 8.64
N GLY A 20 -7.36 3.60 9.65
CA GLY A 20 -7.42 3.96 11.06
C GLY A 20 -6.29 4.93 11.46
N ILE A 21 -5.05 4.63 11.04
CA ILE A 21 -3.89 5.52 11.25
C ILE A 21 -4.10 6.87 10.54
N VAL A 22 -4.54 6.86 9.28
CA VAL A 22 -4.83 8.11 8.55
C VAL A 22 -5.84 8.97 9.30
N ASN A 23 -6.95 8.37 9.75
CA ASN A 23 -8.01 9.09 10.45
C ASN A 23 -7.57 9.60 11.82
N ALA A 24 -6.82 8.79 12.58
CA ALA A 24 -6.30 9.18 13.89
C ALA A 24 -5.37 10.39 13.82
N HIS A 25 -4.65 10.57 12.71
CA HIS A 25 -3.73 11.70 12.52
C HIS A 25 -4.36 12.94 11.88
N GLN A 26 -5.62 12.89 11.41
CA GLN A 26 -6.25 14.07 10.80
C GLN A 26 -6.58 15.18 11.81
N SER A 27 -6.88 14.79 13.05
CA SER A 27 -7.22 15.71 14.16
C SER A 27 -6.01 16.11 14.99
N LEU A 28 -4.83 15.54 14.74
CA LEU A 28 -3.62 15.88 15.45
C LEU A 28 -2.99 17.15 14.88
N GLU A 29 -2.33 17.90 15.76
CA GLU A 29 -1.52 19.07 15.40
C GLU A 29 -0.44 18.68 14.38
N TYR A 30 0.13 17.48 14.52
CA TYR A 30 1.11 16.92 13.60
C TYR A 30 0.43 15.95 12.61
N LYS A 31 -0.03 16.51 11.50
CA LYS A 31 -0.55 15.72 10.37
C LYS A 31 0.58 14.95 9.68
N LEU A 32 0.23 13.79 9.13
CA LEU A 32 1.16 13.02 8.29
C LEU A 32 1.58 13.84 7.08
N SER A 33 2.88 13.92 6.84
CA SER A 33 3.47 14.73 5.76
C SER A 33 3.36 14.06 4.39
N SER A 34 3.31 12.73 4.34
CA SER A 34 3.22 11.98 3.09
C SER A 34 2.64 10.58 3.30
N TYR A 35 2.08 10.04 2.22
CA TYR A 35 1.50 8.70 2.15
C TYR A 35 2.09 7.95 0.97
N ILE A 36 2.59 6.75 1.22
CA ILE A 36 3.21 5.89 0.21
C ILE A 36 2.46 4.58 0.15
N LEU A 37 2.03 4.19 -1.05
CA LEU A 37 1.43 2.89 -1.31
C LEU A 37 2.21 2.19 -2.42
N SER A 38 2.85 1.08 -2.08
CA SER A 38 3.59 0.24 -3.03
C SER A 38 2.98 -1.17 -3.06
N PRO A 39 1.85 -1.37 -3.77
CA PRO A 39 1.29 -2.69 -3.96
C PRO A 39 2.21 -3.50 -4.88
N PHE A 40 2.17 -4.83 -4.77
CA PHE A 40 2.84 -5.75 -5.68
C PHE A 40 2.14 -7.09 -5.75
N ASN A 41 2.20 -7.70 -6.93
CA ASN A 41 1.74 -9.04 -7.20
C ASN A 41 2.75 -9.72 -8.12
N ASP A 42 2.74 -11.04 -8.25
CA ASP A 42 3.59 -11.70 -9.25
C ASP A 42 2.83 -11.90 -10.56
N PRO A 43 3.49 -11.75 -11.73
CA PRO A 43 4.82 -11.15 -11.94
C PRO A 43 4.77 -9.60 -11.97
N THR A 44 3.60 -9.01 -11.67
CA THR A 44 3.34 -7.59 -11.91
C THR A 44 3.53 -6.72 -10.70
N ASN A 45 4.43 -5.79 -10.89
CA ASN A 45 5.02 -5.07 -9.81
C ASN A 45 3.98 -4.07 -9.20
N GLY A 46 2.92 -3.66 -9.91
CA GLY A 46 1.91 -2.71 -9.39
C GLY A 46 2.40 -1.26 -9.41
N LEU A 47 1.48 -0.28 -9.37
CA LEU A 47 1.84 1.14 -9.42
C LEU A 47 2.21 1.68 -8.03
N LEU A 48 3.42 2.24 -7.90
CA LEU A 48 3.83 3.01 -6.73
C LEU A 48 3.08 4.34 -6.72
N MET A 49 2.47 4.68 -5.58
CA MET A 49 1.80 5.95 -5.36
C MET A 49 2.46 6.68 -4.19
N ILE A 50 2.71 7.98 -4.39
CA ILE A 50 3.07 8.92 -3.34
C ILE A 50 2.05 10.05 -3.38
N SER A 51 1.53 10.43 -2.22
CA SER A 51 0.51 11.48 -2.08
C SER A 51 0.74 12.29 -0.81
N LEU A 52 0.48 13.59 -0.87
CA LEU A 52 0.36 14.45 0.32
C LEU A 52 -1.09 14.50 0.84
N HIS A 53 -2.04 13.97 0.06
CA HIS A 53 -3.46 13.99 0.39
C HIS A 53 -3.92 12.65 0.95
N PRO A 54 -4.51 12.62 2.16
CA PRO A 54 -5.01 11.39 2.78
C PRO A 54 -6.09 10.73 1.93
N LEU A 55 -6.99 11.53 1.34
CA LEU A 55 -8.11 11.03 0.53
C LEU A 55 -7.62 10.22 -0.69
N ASN A 56 -6.55 10.66 -1.35
CA ASN A 56 -5.98 9.93 -2.48
C ASN A 56 -5.41 8.58 -2.04
N PHE A 57 -4.76 8.55 -0.88
CA PHE A 57 -4.23 7.31 -0.29
C PHE A 57 -5.36 6.35 0.09
N THR A 58 -6.36 6.82 0.84
CA THR A 58 -7.48 5.97 1.29
C THR A 58 -8.28 5.44 0.08
N ASN A 59 -8.51 6.26 -0.94
CA ASN A 59 -9.15 5.83 -2.17
C ASN A 59 -8.34 4.77 -2.95
N LYS A 60 -7.01 4.85 -2.91
CA LYS A 60 -6.14 3.89 -3.62
C LYS A 60 -5.96 2.59 -2.86
N ILE A 61 -5.78 2.63 -1.54
CA ILE A 61 -5.66 1.43 -0.72
C ILE A 61 -6.98 0.64 -0.67
N ASN A 62 -8.14 1.31 -0.67
CA ASN A 62 -9.45 0.66 -0.73
C ASN A 62 -9.71 -0.08 -2.04
N LYS A 63 -9.04 0.30 -3.14
CA LYS A 63 -9.16 -0.36 -4.45
C LYS A 63 -8.31 -1.62 -4.57
N LEU A 64 -7.47 -1.92 -3.59
CA LEU A 64 -6.67 -3.13 -3.62
C LEU A 64 -7.58 -4.34 -3.45
N ILE A 65 -7.52 -5.24 -4.41
CA ILE A 65 -8.20 -6.54 -4.35
C ILE A 65 -7.13 -7.63 -4.33
N PRO A 66 -7.32 -8.72 -3.57
CA PRO A 66 -6.50 -9.91 -3.75
C PRO A 66 -6.72 -10.46 -5.16
N TYR A 67 -5.64 -10.81 -5.85
CA TYR A 67 -5.74 -11.52 -7.12
C TYR A 67 -4.51 -12.39 -7.35
N ASP A 68 -4.67 -13.48 -8.10
CA ASP A 68 -3.59 -14.35 -8.57
C ASP A 68 -2.56 -14.73 -7.47
N GLY A 69 -1.33 -15.04 -7.85
CA GLY A 69 -0.22 -15.29 -6.94
C GLY A 69 0.52 -16.57 -7.23
N GLY A 70 0.57 -16.99 -8.50
CA GLY A 70 1.28 -18.18 -8.95
C GLY A 70 2.70 -18.33 -8.40
N ASP A 71 3.31 -19.50 -8.59
CA ASP A 71 4.56 -19.94 -7.94
C ASP A 71 5.84 -19.14 -8.28
N THR A 72 5.70 -17.98 -8.91
CA THR A 72 6.79 -17.04 -9.15
C THR A 72 7.29 -16.41 -7.85
N PRO A 73 8.60 -16.13 -7.72
CA PRO A 73 9.15 -15.47 -6.56
C PRO A 73 8.59 -14.05 -6.36
N LYS A 74 8.07 -13.80 -5.16
CA LYS A 74 7.51 -12.50 -4.74
C LYS A 74 8.52 -11.35 -4.87
N LEU A 75 8.13 -10.27 -5.56
CA LEU A 75 8.97 -9.08 -5.82
C LEU A 75 9.21 -8.14 -4.62
N TYR A 76 9.21 -8.67 -3.39
CA TYR A 76 9.25 -7.90 -2.14
C TYR A 76 10.41 -6.90 -2.05
N TYR A 77 11.66 -7.34 -2.25
CA TYR A 77 12.83 -6.46 -2.15
C TYR A 77 12.89 -5.40 -3.25
N HIS A 78 12.46 -5.75 -4.47
CA HIS A 78 12.35 -4.79 -5.58
C HIS A 78 11.41 -3.64 -5.22
N ARG A 79 10.33 -3.95 -4.50
CA ARG A 79 9.31 -2.98 -4.11
C ARG A 79 9.75 -2.06 -3.00
N ILE A 80 10.46 -2.57 -2.01
CA ILE A 80 11.07 -1.74 -0.97
C ILE A 80 12.08 -0.78 -1.60
N LEU A 81 12.97 -1.28 -2.46
CA LEU A 81 13.96 -0.44 -3.13
C LEU A 81 13.30 0.64 -4.00
N GLY A 82 12.25 0.29 -4.75
CA GLY A 82 11.49 1.23 -5.56
C GLY A 82 10.83 2.33 -4.72
N ALA A 83 10.20 1.96 -3.60
CA ALA A 83 9.61 2.92 -2.68
C ALA A 83 10.65 3.86 -2.06
N LEU A 84 11.78 3.32 -1.57
CA LEU A 84 12.87 4.11 -1.00
C LEU A 84 13.44 5.12 -1.98
N LYS A 85 13.64 4.73 -3.25
CA LYS A 85 14.14 5.63 -4.31
C LYS A 85 13.17 6.77 -4.65
N ALA A 86 11.88 6.60 -4.35
CA ALA A 86 10.85 7.56 -4.70
C ALA A 86 10.57 8.58 -3.60
N VAL A 87 11.01 8.30 -2.37
CA VAL A 87 11.03 9.28 -1.28
C VAL A 87 12.28 10.14 -1.44
N LYS A 88 12.10 11.44 -1.63
CA LYS A 88 13.16 12.45 -1.69
C LYS A 88 13.08 13.35 -0.47
#